data_AF-A0A2A9HDD6-F1
#
_entry.id   AF-A0A2A9HDD6-F1
#
_cell.length_a   1.000
_cell.length_b   1.000
_cell.length_c   1.000
_cell.angle_alpha   90.00
_cell.angle_beta   90.00
_cell.angle_gamma   90.00
#
_symmetry.space_group_name_H-M   'P 1'
#
loop_
_entity.id
_entity.type
_entity.pdbx_description
1 polymer ?
#
loop_
_entity_poly.entity_id
_entity_poly.type
_entity_poly.pdbx_seq_one_letter_code
_entity_poly.pdbx_strand_id
1 'polypeptide(L)'
;MTRRAAVLAAGILAALVAALIPLPGAGANGVPQLVKLTYLEGISNFGPRNAEGVLEFSFSEAYARVDVKNLPPVEGYVYEGWLTGGTAAPFRVGTIRTGADGIGVLDTRLQGLTSYDYRLFVVAARPAGAPEDQLPATISIAGRFTVISDDGSSPGDVRPGTLPDTGEAPGPTTIERAARALFTMLAVGGIAFVALRITFARRNSA
;
A
#
# COMPACT_ATOMS: atom_id res chain seq x y z
N MET A 1 -31.76 -0.58 44.47
CA MET A 1 -31.50 -0.78 43.02
C MET A 1 -30.11 -0.25 42.62
N THR A 2 -29.00 -0.73 43.20
CA THR A 2 -27.79 0.12 43.27
C THR A 2 -26.49 -0.44 42.70
N ARG A 3 -26.34 -1.74 42.44
CA ARG A 3 -25.08 -2.30 41.87
C ARG A 3 -25.22 -2.85 40.46
N ARG A 4 -26.29 -3.58 40.16
CA ARG A 4 -26.50 -4.20 38.83
C ARG A 4 -26.77 -3.18 37.73
N ALA A 5 -27.48 -2.09 38.05
CA ALA A 5 -27.75 -1.00 37.10
C ALA A 5 -26.48 -0.19 36.79
N ALA A 6 -25.59 0.00 37.78
CA ALA A 6 -24.33 0.70 37.59
C ALA A 6 -23.34 -0.11 36.72
N VAL A 7 -23.30 -1.44 36.88
CA VAL A 7 -22.46 -2.33 36.06
C VAL A 7 -22.94 -2.36 34.60
N LEU A 8 -24.26 -2.39 34.38
CA LEU A 8 -24.83 -2.34 33.02
C LEU A 8 -24.57 -0.99 32.35
N ALA A 9 -24.72 0.12 33.08
CA ALA A 9 -24.44 1.45 32.54
C ALA A 9 -22.95 1.63 32.20
N ALA A 10 -22.04 1.12 33.03
CA ALA A 10 -20.61 1.15 32.76
C ALA A 10 -20.22 0.29 31.54
N GLY A 11 -20.85 -0.88 31.36
CA GLY A 11 -20.62 -1.74 30.20
C GLY A 11 -21.07 -1.11 28.88
N ILE A 12 -22.22 -0.44 28.87
CA ILE A 12 -22.73 0.26 27.68
C ILE A 12 -21.85 1.47 27.35
N LEU A 13 -21.41 2.23 28.35
CA LEU A 13 -20.52 3.38 28.14
C LEU A 13 -19.16 2.93 27.58
N ALA A 14 -18.59 1.84 28.09
CA ALA A 14 -17.34 1.28 27.59
C ALA A 14 -17.46 0.80 26.13
N ALA A 15 -18.59 0.16 25.77
CA ALA A 15 -18.85 -0.27 24.40
C ALA A 15 -19.03 0.91 23.44
N LEU A 16 -19.68 2.00 23.88
CA LEU A 16 -19.84 3.21 23.08
C LEU A 16 -18.51 3.92 22.83
N VAL A 17 -17.63 3.99 23.85
CA VAL A 17 -16.30 4.60 23.73
C VAL A 17 -15.40 3.77 22.80
N ALA A 18 -15.48 2.45 22.86
CA ALA A 18 -14.73 1.57 21.96
C ALA A 18 -15.14 1.73 20.48
N ALA A 19 -16.43 2.02 20.21
CA ALA A 19 -16.94 2.25 18.85
C ALA A 19 -16.53 3.61 18.25
N LEU A 20 -16.03 4.53 19.07
CA LEU A 20 -15.52 5.84 18.66
C LEU A 20 -14.04 5.82 18.28
N ILE A 21 -13.34 4.69 18.46
CA ILE A 21 -11.95 4.55 18.02
C ILE A 21 -11.99 4.34 16.51
N PRO A 22 -11.52 5.30 15.69
CA PRO A 22 -11.41 5.10 14.26
C PRO A 22 -10.43 3.95 14.04
N LEU A 23 -10.93 2.85 13.46
CA LEU A 23 -10.06 1.79 12.98
C LEU A 23 -9.14 2.41 11.92
N PRO A 24 -7.81 2.21 12.01
CA PRO A 24 -6.91 2.65 10.96
C PRO A 24 -7.39 2.01 9.66
N GLY A 25 -7.72 2.83 8.68
CA GLY A 25 -8.10 2.38 7.35
C GLY A 25 -6.98 1.53 6.79
N ALA A 26 -7.23 0.24 6.62
CA ALA A 26 -6.33 -0.65 5.92
C ALA A 26 -6.30 -0.20 4.45
N GLY A 27 -5.28 0.58 4.09
CA GLY A 27 -4.98 0.91 2.70
C GLY A 27 -4.47 -0.34 1.97
N ALA A 28 -5.37 -1.25 1.64
CA ALA A 28 -5.06 -2.41 0.80
C ALA A 28 -5.13 -1.99 -0.68
N ASN A 29 -4.17 -1.17 -1.13
CA ASN A 29 -3.90 -1.08 -2.57
C ASN A 29 -3.11 -2.33 -2.96
N GLY A 30 -3.82 -3.43 -3.21
CA GLY A 30 -3.27 -4.70 -3.71
C GLY A 30 -3.02 -4.70 -5.21
N VAL A 31 -2.94 -3.53 -5.85
CA VAL A 31 -2.65 -3.41 -7.27
C VAL A 31 -1.12 -3.47 -7.44
N PRO A 32 -0.59 -4.43 -8.22
CA PRO A 32 0.83 -4.48 -8.51
C PRO A 32 1.30 -3.17 -9.13
N GLN A 33 2.42 -2.65 -8.65
CA GLN A 33 3.06 -1.46 -9.20
C GLN A 33 3.97 -1.89 -10.35
N LEU A 34 3.81 -1.23 -11.50
CA LEU A 34 4.68 -1.40 -12.66
C LEU A 34 5.73 -0.30 -12.66
N VAL A 35 7.00 -0.69 -12.61
CA VAL A 35 8.14 0.23 -12.66
C VAL A 35 8.93 -0.05 -13.92
N LYS A 36 9.00 0.94 -14.81
CA LYS A 36 9.85 0.89 -15.99
C LYS A 36 11.32 0.99 -15.58
N LEU A 37 12.13 0.07 -16.08
CA LEU A 37 13.58 0.02 -15.86
C LEU A 37 14.29 0.45 -17.13
N THR A 38 15.19 1.42 -17.01
CA THR A 38 16.03 1.91 -18.11
C THR A 38 17.43 2.22 -17.60
N TYR A 39 18.36 2.49 -18.51
CA TYR A 39 19.64 3.07 -18.13
C TYR A 39 19.42 4.50 -17.59
N LEU A 40 19.66 4.72 -16.31
CA LEU A 40 19.49 6.03 -15.66
C LEU A 40 20.85 6.68 -15.41
N GLU A 41 21.13 7.79 -16.09
CA GLU A 41 22.38 8.54 -15.87
C GLU A 41 22.54 8.92 -14.39
N GLY A 42 23.75 8.71 -13.86
CA GLY A 42 24.07 8.95 -12.44
C GLY A 42 23.68 7.82 -11.48
N ILE A 43 22.95 6.80 -11.94
CA ILE A 43 22.65 5.57 -11.18
C ILE A 43 23.26 4.36 -11.89
N SER A 44 22.92 4.19 -13.16
CA SER A 44 23.44 3.15 -14.04
C SER A 44 24.88 3.47 -14.47
N ASN A 45 25.77 2.51 -14.29
CA ASN A 45 27.20 2.62 -14.60
C ASN A 45 27.77 1.36 -15.30
N PHE A 46 26.93 0.38 -15.64
CA PHE A 46 27.37 -0.89 -16.22
C PHE A 46 26.46 -1.39 -17.35
N GLY A 47 27.03 -2.05 -18.35
CA GLY A 47 26.27 -2.73 -19.39
C GLY A 47 25.65 -1.80 -20.46
N PRO A 48 24.70 -2.31 -21.25
CA PRO A 48 24.14 -1.63 -22.41
C PRO A 48 23.20 -0.48 -22.03
N ARG A 49 23.31 0.65 -22.73
CA ARG A 49 22.44 1.82 -22.53
C ARG A 49 21.02 1.64 -23.07
N ASN A 50 20.83 0.71 -23.99
CA ASN A 50 19.53 0.31 -24.54
C ASN A 50 18.89 -0.87 -23.80
N ALA A 51 19.46 -1.29 -22.67
CA ALA A 51 18.84 -2.26 -21.79
C ALA A 51 17.57 -1.67 -21.19
N GLU A 52 16.51 -2.47 -21.18
CA GLU A 52 15.20 -2.08 -20.69
C GLU A 52 14.60 -3.21 -19.88
N GLY A 53 13.69 -2.88 -18.99
CA GLY A 53 12.90 -3.88 -18.28
C GLY A 53 11.65 -3.30 -17.66
N VAL A 54 10.86 -4.18 -17.08
CA VAL A 54 9.69 -3.84 -16.27
C VAL A 54 9.77 -4.67 -14.99
N LEU A 55 9.67 -3.98 -13.86
CA LEU A 55 9.37 -4.61 -12.58
C LEU A 55 7.86 -4.53 -12.36
N GLU A 56 7.24 -5.66 -12.08
CA GLU A 56 5.95 -5.76 -11.46
C GLU A 56 6.14 -6.11 -9.99
N PHE A 57 5.62 -5.28 -9.09
CA PHE A 57 5.84 -5.41 -7.66
C PHE A 57 4.53 -5.32 -6.89
N SER A 58 4.19 -6.38 -6.14
CA SER A 58 3.02 -6.41 -5.28
C SER A 58 3.44 -6.46 -3.81
N PHE A 59 3.18 -5.36 -3.10
CA PHE A 59 3.45 -5.26 -1.66
C PHE A 59 2.56 -6.20 -0.85
N SER A 60 1.26 -6.26 -1.17
CA SER A 60 0.28 -7.07 -0.45
C SER A 60 0.53 -8.57 -0.59
N GLU A 61 1.09 -8.99 -1.72
CA GLU A 61 1.35 -10.40 -2.00
C GLU A 61 2.82 -10.79 -1.79
N ALA A 62 3.66 -9.82 -1.38
CA ALA A 62 5.11 -9.97 -1.28
C ALA A 62 5.66 -10.64 -2.53
N TYR A 63 5.39 -10.07 -3.70
CA TYR A 63 5.71 -10.67 -4.99
C TYR A 63 6.45 -9.67 -5.88
N ALA A 64 7.45 -10.16 -6.62
CA ALA A 64 8.14 -9.40 -7.62
C ALA A 64 8.37 -10.23 -8.88
N ARG A 65 8.07 -9.63 -10.01
CA ARG A 65 8.43 -10.12 -11.33
C ARG A 65 9.24 -9.08 -12.08
N VAL A 66 10.31 -9.49 -12.71
CA VAL A 66 11.18 -8.62 -13.49
C VAL A 66 11.38 -9.26 -14.85
N ASP A 67 10.97 -8.55 -15.89
CA ASP A 67 11.26 -8.93 -17.27
C ASP A 67 12.27 -7.91 -17.83
N VAL A 68 13.40 -8.38 -18.35
CA VAL A 68 14.44 -7.55 -18.96
C VAL A 68 14.67 -7.95 -20.41
N LYS A 69 15.09 -6.99 -21.23
CA LYS A 69 15.49 -7.18 -22.62
C LYS A 69 16.72 -6.33 -22.95
N ASN A 70 17.41 -6.70 -24.03
CA ASN A 70 18.67 -6.10 -24.44
C ASN A 70 19.74 -6.11 -23.33
N LEU A 71 19.70 -7.10 -22.43
CA LEU A 71 20.64 -7.27 -21.33
C LEU A 71 21.38 -8.62 -21.46
N PRO A 72 22.35 -8.74 -22.38
CA PRO A 72 23.07 -9.99 -22.58
C PRO A 72 23.88 -10.38 -21.33
N PRO A 73 24.09 -11.68 -21.08
CA PRO A 73 24.97 -12.13 -20.01
C PRO A 73 26.39 -11.62 -20.24
N VAL A 74 27.08 -11.33 -19.13
CA VAL A 74 28.49 -10.90 -19.15
C VAL A 74 29.31 -11.91 -18.38
N GLU A 75 30.40 -12.39 -18.99
CA GLU A 75 31.29 -13.37 -18.35
C GLU A 75 31.83 -12.84 -17.02
N GLY A 76 31.77 -13.68 -15.99
CA GLY A 76 32.20 -13.31 -14.63
C GLY A 76 31.19 -12.48 -13.85
N TYR A 77 29.99 -12.20 -14.40
CA TYR A 77 28.94 -11.46 -13.73
C TYR A 77 27.61 -12.23 -13.64
N VAL A 78 26.86 -11.96 -12.57
CA VAL A 78 25.49 -12.47 -12.37
C VAL A 78 24.56 -11.28 -12.13
N TYR A 79 23.48 -11.17 -12.91
CA TYR A 79 22.49 -10.11 -12.69
C TYR A 79 21.58 -10.42 -11.51
N GLU A 80 21.29 -9.39 -10.72
CA GLU A 80 20.43 -9.47 -9.54
C GLU A 80 19.49 -8.26 -9.48
N GLY A 81 18.25 -8.50 -9.05
CA GLY A 81 17.29 -7.46 -8.71
C GLY A 81 17.45 -7.01 -7.26
N TRP A 82 17.40 -5.71 -7.02
CA TRP A 82 17.54 -5.12 -5.69
C TRP A 82 16.56 -3.96 -5.47
N LEU A 83 15.93 -3.94 -4.31
CA LEU A 83 15.21 -2.78 -3.78
C LEU A 83 16.17 -1.93 -2.98
N THR A 84 16.17 -0.61 -3.19
CA THR A 84 17.09 0.31 -2.52
C THR A 84 16.51 1.74 -2.44
N GLY A 85 17.28 2.63 -1.82
CA GLY A 85 16.86 3.99 -1.50
C GLY A 85 15.92 4.05 -0.29
N GLY A 86 15.69 5.27 0.19
CA GLY A 86 14.94 5.51 1.43
C GLY A 86 15.78 5.23 2.68
N THR A 87 15.11 4.87 3.77
CA THR A 87 15.75 4.62 5.09
C THR A 87 16.08 3.16 5.35
N ALA A 88 15.55 2.24 4.54
CA ALA A 88 15.77 0.81 4.68
C ALA A 88 17.12 0.36 4.09
N ALA A 89 17.69 -0.72 4.65
CA ALA A 89 18.82 -1.38 4.04
C ALA A 89 18.44 -1.97 2.66
N PRO A 90 19.36 -1.99 1.68
CA PRO A 90 19.11 -2.61 0.39
C PRO A 90 18.65 -4.05 0.54
N PHE A 91 17.63 -4.44 -0.22
CA PHE A 91 17.04 -5.77 -0.15
C PHE A 91 17.22 -6.49 -1.49
N ARG A 92 17.82 -7.68 -1.44
CA ARG A 92 18.03 -8.54 -2.61
C ARG A 92 16.73 -9.25 -2.96
N VAL A 93 16.22 -9.00 -4.16
CA VAL A 93 15.00 -9.63 -4.66
C VAL A 93 15.29 -11.02 -5.23
N GLY A 94 16.35 -11.16 -6.01
CA GLY A 94 16.72 -12.44 -6.61
C GLY A 94 17.70 -12.31 -7.78
N THR A 95 18.07 -13.45 -8.35
CA THR A 95 18.95 -13.54 -9.53
C THR A 95 18.14 -13.48 -10.80
N ILE A 96 18.56 -12.65 -11.76
CA ILE A 96 17.97 -12.55 -13.09
C ILE A 96 18.89 -13.31 -14.04
N ARG A 97 18.43 -14.44 -14.58
CA ARG A 97 19.19 -15.20 -15.58
C ARG A 97 18.86 -14.67 -16.97
N THR A 98 19.84 -14.08 -17.64
CA THR A 98 19.68 -13.57 -19.00
C THR A 98 20.22 -14.58 -20.03
N GLY A 99 19.47 -14.78 -21.11
CA GLY A 99 19.87 -15.59 -22.25
C GLY A 99 20.79 -14.83 -23.21
N ALA A 100 21.36 -15.54 -24.20
CA ALA A 100 22.20 -14.94 -25.22
C ALA A 100 21.47 -13.90 -26.11
N ASP A 101 20.14 -13.95 -26.13
CA ASP A 101 19.24 -12.97 -26.74
C ASP A 101 19.10 -11.66 -25.92
N GLY A 102 19.70 -11.62 -24.72
CA GLY A 102 19.59 -10.51 -23.79
C GLY A 102 18.23 -10.41 -23.11
N ILE A 103 17.43 -11.48 -23.14
CA ILE A 103 16.15 -11.56 -22.43
C ILE A 103 16.37 -12.28 -21.10
N GLY A 104 15.77 -11.77 -20.03
CA GLY A 104 15.80 -12.41 -18.72
C GLY A 104 14.52 -12.21 -17.95
N VAL A 105 14.17 -13.20 -17.14
CA VAL A 105 12.98 -13.16 -16.28
C VAL A 105 13.37 -13.57 -14.87
N LEU A 106 12.87 -12.83 -13.89
CA LEU A 106 12.83 -13.21 -12.49
C LEU A 106 11.37 -13.17 -12.05
N ASP A 107 10.92 -14.23 -11.40
CA ASP A 107 9.57 -14.36 -10.85
C ASP A 107 9.73 -14.98 -9.46
N THR A 108 9.38 -14.24 -8.41
CA THR A 108 9.64 -14.69 -7.04
C THR A 108 8.69 -14.10 -6.00
N ARG A 109 8.48 -14.87 -4.93
CA ARG A 109 7.91 -14.37 -3.68
C ARG A 109 9.02 -13.88 -2.76
N LEU A 110 8.84 -12.67 -2.24
CA LEU A 110 9.77 -12.00 -1.35
C LEU A 110 9.61 -12.56 0.06
N GLN A 111 10.74 -12.83 0.71
CA GLN A 111 10.79 -13.26 2.11
C GLN A 111 11.69 -12.31 2.89
N GLY A 112 11.28 -11.95 4.10
CA GLY A 112 12.09 -11.09 4.97
C GLY A 112 12.13 -9.61 4.56
N LEU A 113 11.12 -9.13 3.82
CA LEU A 113 10.96 -7.70 3.56
C LEU A 113 10.59 -7.00 4.89
N THR A 114 11.48 -6.14 5.39
CA THR A 114 11.33 -5.49 6.71
C THR A 114 10.80 -4.06 6.62
N SER A 115 10.76 -3.48 5.42
CA SER A 115 10.34 -2.10 5.18
C SER A 115 9.65 -1.96 3.83
N TYR A 116 8.90 -0.87 3.69
CA TYR A 116 8.22 -0.46 2.45
C TYR A 116 8.77 0.84 1.88
N ASP A 117 9.75 1.46 2.54
CA ASP A 117 10.32 2.76 2.17
C ASP A 117 11.42 2.62 1.10
N TYR A 118 11.18 1.79 0.08
CA TYR A 118 12.08 1.67 -1.06
C TYR A 118 11.69 2.66 -2.15
N ARG A 119 12.67 3.35 -2.73
CA ARG A 119 12.44 4.38 -3.75
C ARG A 119 12.96 4.00 -5.13
N LEU A 120 13.82 2.99 -5.17
CA LEU A 120 14.47 2.49 -6.37
C LEU A 120 14.40 0.98 -6.44
N PHE A 121 14.23 0.48 -7.65
CA PHE A 121 14.61 -0.88 -8.02
C PHE A 121 15.77 -0.82 -9.00
N VAL A 122 16.79 -1.65 -8.79
CA VAL A 122 17.96 -1.71 -9.65
C VAL A 122 18.25 -3.15 -10.07
N VAL A 123 18.70 -3.31 -11.32
CA VAL A 123 19.33 -4.52 -11.80
C VAL A 123 20.83 -4.30 -11.72
N ALA A 124 21.47 -4.98 -10.76
CA ALA A 124 22.90 -4.89 -10.52
C ALA A 124 23.62 -6.14 -11.06
N ALA A 125 24.84 -5.98 -11.54
CA ALA A 125 25.69 -7.07 -12.01
C ALA A 125 26.70 -7.42 -10.92
N ARG A 126 26.56 -8.56 -10.26
CA ARG A 126 27.50 -9.03 -9.24
C ARG A 126 28.72 -9.68 -9.91
N PRO A 127 29.95 -9.18 -9.69
CA PRO A 127 31.14 -9.88 -10.16
C PRO A 127 31.40 -11.14 -9.31
N ALA A 128 32.04 -12.15 -9.91
CA ALA A 128 32.43 -13.36 -9.21
C ALA A 128 33.29 -13.06 -7.97
N GLY A 129 32.91 -13.64 -6.82
CA GLY A 129 33.60 -13.46 -5.54
C GLY A 129 33.20 -12.23 -4.73
N ALA A 130 32.27 -11.40 -5.20
CA ALA A 130 31.75 -10.28 -4.41
C ALA A 130 30.76 -10.73 -3.31
N PRO A 131 30.71 -10.04 -2.14
CA PRO A 131 29.87 -10.43 -0.99
C PRO A 131 28.37 -10.46 -1.32
N GLU A 132 27.70 -11.60 -1.12
CA GLU A 132 26.29 -11.80 -1.51
C GLU A 132 25.29 -10.92 -0.73
N ASP A 133 25.65 -10.48 0.47
CA ASP A 133 24.82 -9.69 1.38
C ASP A 133 24.82 -8.19 1.07
N GLN A 134 25.60 -7.75 0.08
CA GLN A 134 25.74 -6.34 -0.27
C GLN A 134 25.26 -6.07 -1.69
N LEU A 135 24.63 -4.90 -1.88
CA LEU A 135 24.29 -4.37 -3.19
C LEU A 135 25.57 -4.17 -4.02
N PRO A 136 25.69 -4.78 -5.22
CA PRO A 136 26.85 -4.55 -6.08
C PRO A 136 26.95 -3.08 -6.53
N ALA A 137 28.17 -2.55 -6.61
CA ALA A 137 28.42 -1.19 -7.10
C ALA A 137 28.16 -1.01 -8.60
N THR A 138 28.13 -2.12 -9.35
CA THR A 138 27.88 -2.21 -10.78
C THR A 138 26.38 -2.32 -11.05
N ILE A 139 25.75 -1.20 -11.40
CA ILE A 139 24.31 -1.07 -11.65
C ILE A 139 24.08 -0.92 -13.14
N SER A 140 23.23 -1.77 -13.72
CA SER A 140 22.96 -1.76 -15.16
C SER A 140 21.76 -0.90 -15.53
N ILE A 141 20.58 -1.26 -15.04
CA ILE A 141 19.35 -0.50 -15.26
C ILE A 141 18.63 -0.28 -13.94
N ALA A 142 17.83 0.78 -13.88
CA ALA A 142 17.14 1.17 -12.68
C ALA A 142 15.78 1.78 -13.00
N GLY A 143 14.89 1.73 -12.02
CA GLY A 143 13.58 2.36 -12.07
C GLY A 143 13.25 2.99 -10.72
N ARG A 144 12.50 4.09 -10.76
CA ARG A 144 12.02 4.78 -9.57
C ARG A 144 10.59 4.36 -9.30
N PHE A 145 10.26 4.04 -8.05
CA PHE A 145 8.87 3.93 -7.65
C PHE A 145 8.26 5.33 -7.73
N THR A 146 7.33 5.52 -8.66
CA THR A 146 6.51 6.72 -8.69
C THR A 146 5.48 6.57 -7.59
N VAL A 147 5.61 7.36 -6.52
CA VAL A 147 4.44 7.62 -5.68
C VAL A 147 3.42 8.24 -6.63
N ILE A 148 2.27 7.60 -6.82
CA ILE A 148 1.14 8.25 -7.46
C ILE A 148 0.81 9.40 -6.52
N SER A 149 1.34 10.58 -6.84
CA SER A 149 0.84 11.81 -6.28
C SER A 149 -0.60 11.95 -6.81
N ASP A 150 -1.54 12.32 -5.95
CA ASP A 150 -2.92 12.65 -6.33
C ASP A 150 -3.02 13.93 -7.19
N ASP A 151 -1.93 14.33 -7.86
CA ASP A 151 -1.86 15.43 -8.81
C ASP A 151 -2.15 14.95 -10.26
N GLY A 152 -2.89 13.85 -10.39
CA GLY A 152 -3.68 13.49 -11.58
C GLY A 152 -2.93 13.36 -12.90
N SER A 153 -1.60 13.23 -12.88
CA SER A 153 -0.78 13.32 -14.09
C SER A 153 0.26 12.19 -14.15
N SER A 154 -0.19 10.95 -14.34
CA SER A 154 0.71 9.88 -14.78
C SER A 154 0.90 9.93 -16.31
N PRO A 155 2.10 9.68 -16.86
CA PRO A 155 2.30 9.56 -18.29
C PRO A 155 1.52 8.34 -18.81
N GLY A 156 0.42 8.59 -19.53
CA GLY A 156 -0.50 7.56 -20.01
C GLY A 156 -1.89 7.56 -19.36
N ASP A 157 -2.15 8.48 -18.43
CA ASP A 157 -3.50 8.67 -17.91
C ASP A 157 -4.36 9.44 -18.93
N VAL A 158 -5.16 8.70 -19.71
CA VAL A 158 -6.15 9.25 -20.67
C VAL A 158 -7.52 9.46 -20.01
N ARG A 159 -7.58 9.51 -18.67
CA ARG A 159 -8.82 9.86 -17.98
C ARG A 159 -9.16 11.32 -18.27
N PRO A 160 -10.35 11.63 -18.80
CA PRO A 160 -10.81 13.01 -18.96
C PRO A 160 -10.76 13.70 -17.60
N GLY A 161 -10.10 14.86 -17.52
CA GLY A 161 -9.89 15.61 -16.28
C GLY A 161 -11.18 16.09 -15.61
N THR A 162 -12.33 15.91 -16.26
CA THR A 162 -13.66 16.13 -15.70
C THR A 162 -14.63 15.11 -16.28
N LEU A 163 -15.31 14.36 -15.42
CA LEU A 163 -16.56 13.71 -15.80
C LEU A 163 -17.58 14.83 -16.09
N PRO A 164 -18.44 14.70 -17.12
CA PRO A 164 -19.59 15.57 -17.27
C PRO A 164 -20.38 15.55 -15.96
N ASP A 165 -20.79 16.72 -15.48
CA ASP A 165 -21.59 16.87 -14.27
C ASP A 165 -22.90 16.06 -14.42
N THR A 166 -22.95 14.84 -13.89
CA THR A 166 -24.13 13.96 -13.98
C THR A 166 -25.21 14.34 -12.95
N GLY A 167 -25.11 15.51 -12.32
CA GLY A 167 -26.16 16.02 -11.43
C GLY A 167 -26.35 15.21 -10.15
N GLU A 168 -25.35 14.41 -9.77
CA GLU A 168 -25.41 13.67 -8.51
C GLU A 168 -25.08 14.64 -7.37
N ALA A 169 -26.11 14.97 -6.59
CA ALA A 169 -26.00 15.91 -5.48
C ALA A 169 -24.81 15.51 -4.59
N PRO A 170 -23.97 16.47 -4.13
CA PRO A 170 -22.82 16.16 -3.30
C PRO A 170 -23.27 15.31 -2.12
N GLY A 171 -22.62 14.14 -1.97
CA GLY A 171 -22.89 13.24 -0.85
C GLY A 171 -22.78 14.00 0.48
N PRO A 172 -23.55 13.60 1.50
CA PRO A 172 -23.72 14.39 2.70
C PRO A 172 -22.36 14.70 3.32
N THR A 173 -22.15 15.97 3.59
CA THR A 173 -20.93 16.52 4.19
C THR A 173 -20.68 15.85 5.54
N THR A 174 -19.43 15.89 6.02
CA THR A 174 -19.06 15.33 7.33
C THR A 174 -19.95 15.85 8.47
N ILE A 175 -20.40 17.10 8.35
CA ILE A 175 -21.31 17.76 9.29
C ILE A 175 -22.73 17.15 9.21
N GLU A 176 -23.25 16.88 8.00
CA GLU A 176 -24.57 16.25 7.82
C GLU A 176 -24.59 14.79 8.29
N ARG A 177 -23.49 14.06 8.11
CA ARG A 177 -23.36 12.69 8.66
C ARG A 177 -23.35 12.71 10.18
N ALA A 178 -22.61 13.65 10.78
CA ALA A 178 -22.60 13.84 12.23
C ALA A 178 -23.98 14.25 12.77
N ALA A 179 -24.69 15.15 12.08
CA ALA A 179 -26.04 15.56 12.44
C ALA A 179 -27.03 14.39 12.37
N ARG A 180 -27.00 13.57 11.30
CA ARG A 180 -27.82 12.36 11.19
C ARG A 180 -27.55 11.36 12.31
N ALA A 181 -26.29 11.13 12.65
CA ALA A 181 -25.91 10.24 13.75
C ALA A 181 -26.41 10.75 15.11
N LEU A 182 -26.35 12.07 15.34
CA LEU A 182 -26.86 12.68 16.57
C LEU A 182 -28.40 12.54 16.67
N PHE A 183 -29.12 12.77 15.57
CA PHE A 183 -30.58 12.63 15.52
C PHE A 183 -31.05 11.19 15.76
N THR A 184 -30.38 10.20 15.19
CA THR A 184 -30.72 8.79 15.44
C THR A 184 -30.44 8.38 16.87
N MET A 185 -29.35 8.85 17.48
CA MET A 185 -29.08 8.60 18.90
C MET A 185 -30.13 9.24 19.82
N LEU A 186 -30.58 10.47 19.53
CA LEU A 186 -31.64 11.13 20.29
C LEU A 186 -32.99 10.39 20.17
N ALA A 187 -33.33 9.89 18.98
CA ALA A 187 -34.56 9.12 18.77
C ALA A 187 -34.56 7.81 19.57
N VAL A 188 -33.46 7.05 19.54
CA VAL A 188 -33.34 5.79 20.30
C VAL A 188 -33.31 6.06 21.81
N GLY A 189 -32.60 7.10 22.25
CA GLY A 189 -32.55 7.51 23.66
C GLY A 189 -33.90 7.96 24.21
N GLY A 190 -34.69 8.69 23.42
CA GLY A 190 -36.03 9.14 23.79
C GLY A 190 -37.02 7.97 23.98
N ILE A 191 -37.01 7.00 23.07
CA ILE A 191 -37.86 5.80 23.16
C ILE A 191 -37.51 4.98 24.42
N ALA A 192 -36.22 4.81 24.72
CA ALA A 192 -35.77 4.11 25.92
C ALA A 192 -36.22 4.83 27.21
N PHE A 193 -36.17 6.16 27.24
CA PHE A 193 -36.60 6.95 28.40
C PHE A 193 -38.11 6.84 28.66
N VAL A 194 -38.93 6.90 27.61
CA VAL A 194 -40.39 6.75 27.71
C VAL A 194 -40.77 5.33 28.14
N ALA A 195 -40.14 4.30 27.57
CA ALA A 195 -40.37 2.92 27.97
C ALA A 195 -40.04 2.72 29.45
N LEU A 196 -38.90 3.25 29.92
CA LEU A 196 -38.48 3.16 31.32
C LEU A 196 -39.50 3.83 32.27
N ARG A 197 -39.98 5.03 31.92
CA ARG A 197 -41.01 5.76 32.69
C ARG A 197 -42.32 4.98 32.82
N ILE A 198 -42.77 4.32 31.75
CA ILE A 198 -44.01 3.53 31.75
C ILE A 198 -43.86 2.29 32.64
N THR A 199 -42.73 1.58 32.56
CA THR A 199 -42.46 0.43 33.46
C THR A 199 -42.36 0.82 34.93
N PHE A 200 -41.77 1.97 35.25
CA PHE A 200 -41.69 2.44 36.64
C PHE A 200 -43.05 2.92 37.18
N ALA A 201 -43.89 3.56 36.35
CA ALA A 201 -45.23 3.97 36.75
C ALA A 201 -46.12 2.77 37.07
N ARG A 202 -46.05 1.68 36.28
CA ARG A 202 -46.82 0.45 36.52
C ARG A 202 -46.40 -0.32 37.78
N ARG A 203 -45.15 -0.13 38.25
CA ARG A 203 -44.62 -0.84 39.43
C ARG A 203 -44.94 -0.16 40.77
N ASN A 204 -45.42 1.09 40.74
CA ASN A 204 -45.79 1.85 41.94
C ASN A 204 -47.31 1.90 42.16
N SER A 205 -48.10 1.18 41.36
CA SER A 205 -49.57 1.09 41.47
C SER A 205 -50.06 -0.32 41.82
N ALA A 206 -49.18 -1.17 42.35
CA ALA A 206 -49.47 -2.46 42.96
C ALA A 206 -48.93 -2.44 44.39
#